data_AF-A0A379YYF0-F1
#
_entry.id   AF-A0A379YYF0-F1
#
_cell.length_a   1.000
_cell.length_b   1.000
_cell.length_c   1.000
_cell.angle_alpha   90.00
_cell.angle_beta   90.00
_cell.angle_gamma   90.00
#
_symmetry.space_group_name_H-M   'P 1'
#
loop_
_entity.id
_entity.type
_entity.pdbx_description
1 polymer ?
#
loop_
_entity_poly.entity_id
_entity_poly.type
_entity_poly.pdbx_seq_one_letter_code
_entity_poly.pdbx_strand_id
1 'polypeptide(L)' 'MLVLKIGGDGLPGETTRYEAGGIEPRALAFDATGNHLYVTNVFTNTVTLFDFDDETGELKAKGEAATISTPTDIKFFN' A
#
# COMPACT_ATOMS: atom_id res chain seq x y z
N MET A 1 -1.52 5.05 -6.59
CA MET A 1 -0.32 4.22 -6.39
C MET A 1 0.00 3.49 -7.69
N LEU A 2 1.26 3.47 -8.12
CA LEU A 2 1.73 2.68 -9.27
C LEU A 2 2.38 1.41 -8.73
N VAL A 3 1.88 0.25 -9.16
CA VAL A 3 2.42 -1.06 -8.81
C VAL A 3 2.90 -1.73 -10.09
N LEU A 4 4.06 -2.36 -10.05
CA LEU A 4 4.67 -3.05 -11.18
C LEU A 4 4.93 -4.50 -10.78
N LYS A 5 4.54 -5.45 -11.64
CA LYS A 5 4.97 -6.84 -11.49
C LYS A 5 6.42 -6.94 -11.93
N ILE A 6 7.30 -7.51 -11.10
CA ILE A 6 8.71 -7.73 -11.49
C ILE A 6 8.82 -9.10 -12.15
N GLY A 7 9.42 -9.13 -13.34
CA GLY A 7 9.69 -10.37 -14.07
C GLY A 7 10.80 -11.20 -13.43
N GLY A 8 10.94 -12.46 -13.85
CA GLY A 8 12.03 -13.34 -13.40
C GLY A 8 13.43 -12.85 -13.79
N ASP A 9 13.51 -11.91 -14.74
CA ASP A 9 14.71 -11.19 -15.16
C ASP A 9 15.00 -9.92 -14.32
N GLY A 10 14.13 -9.60 -13.36
CA GLY A 10 14.24 -8.43 -12.50
C GLY A 10 13.74 -7.13 -13.14
N LEU A 11 13.21 -7.17 -14.37
CA LEU A 11 12.70 -5.98 -15.04
C LEU A 11 11.23 -5.71 -14.67
N PRO A 12 10.79 -4.44 -14.65
CA PRO A 12 9.38 -4.13 -14.48
C PRO A 12 8.55 -4.61 -15.67
N GLY A 13 7.51 -5.38 -15.38
CA GLY A 13 6.50 -5.83 -16.32
C GLY A 13 5.26 -4.93 -16.29
N GLU A 14 4.09 -5.57 -16.36
CA GLU A 14 2.80 -4.87 -16.40
C GLU A 14 2.59 -3.94 -15.21
N THR A 15 1.96 -2.80 -15.49
CA THR A 15 1.67 -1.77 -14.50
C THR A 15 0.19 -1.72 -14.16
N THR A 16 -0.10 -1.66 -12.87
CA THR A 16 -1.46 -1.45 -12.36
C THR A 16 -1.50 -0.21 -11.49
N ARG A 17 -2.62 0.52 -11.53
CA ARG A 17 -2.85 1.70 -10.70
C ARG A 17 -3.97 1.41 -9.70
N TYR A 18 -3.70 1.74 -8.44
CA TYR A 18 -4.67 1.69 -7.36
C TYR A 18 -4.89 3.09 -6.79
N GLU A 19 -6.13 3.42 -6.49
CA GLU A 19 -6.45 4.60 -5.68
C GLU A 19 -5.91 4.38 -4.27
N ALA A 20 -5.18 5.36 -3.72
CA ALA A 20 -4.53 5.22 -2.42
C ALA A 20 -5.49 5.31 -1.22
N GLY A 21 -6.75 5.69 -1.47
CA GLY A 21 -7.75 5.92 -0.41
C GLY A 21 -7.58 7.24 0.35
N GLY A 22 -6.71 8.14 -0.14
CA GLY A 22 -6.50 9.47 0.43
C GLY A 22 -5.64 10.36 -0.48
N ILE A 23 -5.17 11.48 0.06
CA ILE A 23 -4.39 12.49 -0.68
C ILE A 23 -2.94 12.46 -0.22
N GLU A 24 -2.02 12.53 -1.19
CA GLU A 24 -0.56 12.52 -0.97
C GLU A 24 -0.11 11.26 -0.21
N PRO A 25 -0.22 10.06 -0.82
CA PRO A 25 0.31 8.84 -0.22
C PRO A 25 1.82 8.95 -0.05
N ARG A 26 2.32 8.91 1.19
CA ARG A 26 3.72 9.25 1.51
C ARG A 26 4.59 8.03 1.80
N ALA A 27 4.08 7.11 2.60
CA ALA A 27 4.78 5.89 2.98
C ALA A 27 3.84 4.69 2.89
N LEU A 28 4.41 3.56 2.45
CA LEU A 28 3.75 2.29 2.27
C LEU A 28 4.55 1.21 2.96
N ALA A 29 3.89 0.28 3.65
CA ALA A 29 4.55 -0.88 4.23
C ALA A 29 3.62 -2.08 4.23
N PHE A 30 4.16 -3.23 3.85
CA PHE A 30 3.52 -4.51 4.12
C PHE A 30 3.68 -4.88 5.59
N ASP A 31 2.70 -5.60 6.13
CA ASP A 31 2.83 -6.28 7.41
C ASP A 31 3.83 -7.46 7.31
N ALA A 32 4.11 -8.09 8.46
CA ALA A 32 5.06 -9.20 8.52
C ALA A 32 4.59 -10.45 7.75
N THR A 33 3.28 -10.59 7.50
CA THR A 33 2.74 -11.72 6.74
C THR A 33 2.83 -11.49 5.23
N GLY A 34 2.93 -10.24 4.78
CA GLY A 34 2.87 -9.86 3.37
C GLY A 34 1.46 -9.79 2.80
N ASN A 35 0.43 -10.10 3.60
CA ASN A 35 -0.96 -10.13 3.14
C ASN A 35 -1.64 -8.76 3.21
N HIS A 36 -1.05 -7.80 3.94
CA HIS A 36 -1.66 -6.50 4.17
C HIS A 36 -0.71 -5.37 3.84
N LEU A 37 -1.14 -4.46 2.96
CA LEU A 37 -0.42 -3.23 2.64
C LEU A 37 -1.10 -2.03 3.31
N TYR A 38 -0.32 -1.25 4.04
CA TYR A 38 -0.76 -0.03 4.69
C TYR A 38 -0.19 1.19 3.97
N VAL A 39 -1.05 2.17 3.69
CA VAL A 39 -0.72 3.35 2.90
C VAL A 39 -1.06 4.59 3.71
N THR A 40 -0.05 5.39 4.06
CA THR A 40 -0.21 6.65 4.78
C THR A 40 -0.54 7.78 3.81
N ASN A 41 -1.63 8.51 4.04
CA ASN A 41 -2.08 9.62 3.20
C ASN A 41 -1.97 10.94 4.00
N VAL A 42 -1.00 11.78 3.64
CA VAL A 42 -0.58 12.91 4.49
C VAL A 42 -1.65 13.98 4.61
N PHE A 43 -2.31 14.35 3.51
CA PHE A 43 -3.24 15.48 3.52
C PHE A 43 -4.67 15.09 3.93
N THR A 44 -5.01 13.80 3.92
CA THR A 44 -6.28 13.30 4.48
C THR A 44 -6.17 12.84 5.92
N ASN A 45 -4.97 12.78 6.50
CA ASN A 45 -4.75 12.26 7.86
C ASN A 45 -5.23 10.80 8.04
N THR A 46 -5.11 9.97 7.00
CA THR A 46 -5.61 8.58 7.02
C THR A 46 -4.51 7.57 6.71
N VAL A 47 -4.68 6.35 7.23
CA VAL A 47 -3.96 5.16 6.79
C VAL A 47 -4.97 4.24 6.11
N THR A 48 -4.77 3.93 4.84
CA THR A 48 -5.63 2.99 4.09
C THR A 48 -5.02 1.60 4.13
N LEU A 49 -5.86 0.58 4.35
CA LEU A 49 -5.49 -0.83 4.32
C LEU A 49 -5.91 -1.46 3.00
N PHE A 50 -5.04 -2.30 2.46
CA PHE A 50 -5.30 -3.17 1.33
C PHE A 50 -4.98 -4.62 1.72
N ASP A 51 -5.80 -5.56 1.28
CA ASP A 51 -5.41 -6.97 1.20
C ASP A 51 -4.57 -7.16 -0.07
N PHE A 52 -3.53 -8.00 0.00
CA PHE A 52 -2.72 -8.42 -1.13
C PHE A 52 -2.95 -9.89 -1.42
N ASP A 53 -3.24 -10.19 -2.68
CA ASP A 53 -3.38 -11.54 -3.20
C ASP A 53 -2.06 -11.93 -3.88
N ASP A 54 -1.33 -12.89 -3.31
CA ASP A 54 0.00 -13.29 -3.77
C ASP A 54 -0.02 -14.17 -5.02
N GLU A 55 -1.12 -14.88 -5.27
CA GLU A 55 -1.32 -15.69 -6.48
C GLU A 55 -1.46 -14.79 -7.71
N THR A 56 -2.25 -13.72 -7.60
CA THR A 56 -2.56 -12.80 -8.70
C THR A 56 -1.61 -11.59 -8.74
N GLY A 57 -1.13 -11.16 -7.57
CA GLY A 57 -0.39 -9.91 -7.38
C GLY A 57 -1.29 -8.68 -7.25
N GLU A 58 -2.59 -8.85 -6.98
CA GLU A 58 -3.56 -7.76 -6.91
C GLU A 58 -3.74 -7.20 -5.49
N LEU A 59 -4.05 -5.90 -5.40
CA LEU A 59 -4.44 -5.24 -4.16
C LEU A 59 -5.96 -5.00 -4.11
N LYS A 60 -6.56 -5.28 -2.96
CA LYS A 60 -7.98 -5.00 -2.69
C LYS A 60 -8.12 -4.03 -1.53
N ALA A 61 -8.66 -2.84 -1.80
CA ALA A 61 -8.90 -1.84 -0.75
C ALA A 61 -9.88 -2.35 0.31
N LYS A 62 -9.52 -2.15 1.58
CA LYS A 62 -10.35 -2.45 2.76
C LYS A 62 -10.93 -1.22 3.44
N GLY A 63 -10.41 -0.05 3.07
CA GLY A 63 -10.84 1.24 3.61
C GLY A 63 -9.82 1.81 4.59
N GLU A 64 -10.28 2.73 5.44
CA GLU A 64 -9.46 3.37 6.45
C GLU A 64 -9.18 2.41 7.62
N ALA A 65 -7.90 2.22 7.93
CA ALA A 65 -7.45 1.48 9.10
C ALA A 65 -7.21 2.39 10.32
N ALA A 66 -6.83 3.65 10.09
CA ALA A 66 -6.62 4.62 11.15
C ALA A 66 -6.71 6.07 10.63
N THR A 67 -7.14 6.98 11.51
CA THR A 67 -6.94 8.43 11.36
C THR A 67 -5.76 8.85 12.23
N ILE A 68 -4.71 9.41 11.61
CA ILE A 68 -3.48 9.88 12.28
C ILE A 68 -3.13 11.22 11.65
N SER A 69 -2.73 12.22 12.44
CA SER A 69 -2.35 13.52 11.87
C SER A 69 -1.04 13.42 11.06
N THR A 70 -1.09 13.85 9.81
CA THR A 70 0.06 14.06 8.92
C THR A 70 1.03 12.85 8.86
N PRO A 71 0.54 11.62 8.62
CA PRO A 71 1.36 10.41 8.74
C PRO A 71 2.35 10.38 7.58
N THR A 72 3.64 10.47 7.88
CA THR A 72 4.71 10.57 6.86
C THR A 72 5.60 9.34 6.76
N ASP A 73 5.53 8.45 7.75
CA ASP A 73 6.23 7.16 7.74
C ASP A 73 5.36 6.08 8.42
N ILE A 74 5.65 4.82 8.12
CA ILE A 74 5.07 3.66 8.77
C ILE A 74 6.14 2.57 8.90
N LYS A 75 6.21 1.99 10.09
CA LYS A 75 7.05 0.83 10.43
C LYS A 75 6.28 -0.05 11.40
N PHE A 76 6.38 -1.36 11.18
CA PHE A 76 5.86 -2.34 12.12
C PHE A 76 6.99 -2.79 13.04
N PHE A 77 6.68 -2.94 14.32
CA PHE A 77 7.52 -3.60 15.30
C PHE A 77 6.79 -4.85 15.79
N ASN A 78 7.56 -5.83 16.27
CA ASN A 78 7.05 -7.08 16.80
C ASN A 78 6.64 -6.93 18.27
#